data_AF-A0A388PD81-F1
#
_entry.id   AF-A0A388PD81-F1
#
_cell.length_a   1.000
_cell.length_b   1.000
_cell.length_c   1.000
_cell.angle_alpha   90.00
_cell.angle_beta   90.00
_cell.angle_gamma   90.00
#
_symmetry.space_group_name_H-M   'P 1'
#
loop_
_entity.id
_entity.type
_entity.pdbx_description
1 polymer ?
#
loop_
_entity_poly.entity_id
_entity_poly.type
_entity_poly.pdbx_seq_one_letter_code
_entity_poly.pdbx_strand_id
1 'polypeptide(L)'
;MKIGWIGGWGISLAEMGPLAVAHAPDAEHVIFPPVVGAAENLVGCDAIIGWSLGAHLLLEAAARGVQLPTKALLVAPFTSFCSEHGKCGRVSETQVRWLKRWLEKEPLAALADFRSRAGLTPAASAELPYELEHLLAGLDILAEPAGISLVTLGRQGLPHGWEAYVGADDKLLNPEGVTQAIVGAQMVDEAGHALIDFLGSPAA
;
A
#
# COMPACT_ATOMS: atom_id res chain seq x y z
N MET A 1 1.00 8.14 -21.94
CA MET A 1 0.17 7.55 -20.88
C MET A 1 0.63 8.13 -19.56
N LYS A 2 -0.28 8.55 -18.69
CA LYS A 2 0.02 9.06 -17.35
C LYS A 2 -0.39 8.05 -16.29
N ILE A 3 0.55 7.61 -15.46
CA ILE A 3 0.33 6.62 -14.41
C ILE A 3 0.54 7.29 -13.05
N GLY A 4 -0.49 7.21 -12.21
CA GLY A 4 -0.45 7.66 -10.83
C GLY A 4 0.00 6.57 -9.87
N TRP A 5 0.83 6.89 -8.89
CA TRP A 5 1.38 5.93 -7.93
C TRP A 5 1.18 6.43 -6.49
N ILE A 6 0.80 5.52 -5.60
CA ILE A 6 0.83 5.74 -4.14
C ILE A 6 1.61 4.59 -3.50
N GLY A 7 2.72 4.94 -2.84
CA GLY A 7 3.61 3.96 -2.21
C GLY A 7 3.07 3.36 -0.90
N GLY A 8 3.81 2.40 -0.35
CA GLY A 8 3.56 1.86 0.99
C GLY A 8 4.04 2.81 2.11
N TRP A 9 3.60 2.55 3.34
CA TRP A 9 4.05 3.31 4.50
C TRP A 9 5.56 3.16 4.73
N GLY A 10 6.26 4.26 4.96
CA GLY A 10 7.70 4.25 5.24
C GLY A 10 8.58 4.04 4.00
N ILE A 11 8.03 4.20 2.80
CA ILE A 11 8.74 4.07 1.52
C ILE A 11 8.95 5.45 0.90
N SER A 12 10.17 5.76 0.49
CA SER A 12 10.47 7.05 -0.15
C SER A 12 10.03 7.11 -1.60
N LEU A 13 9.71 8.31 -2.08
CA LEU A 13 9.41 8.54 -3.50
C LEU A 13 10.63 8.25 -4.40
N ALA A 14 11.84 8.48 -3.88
CA ALA A 14 13.09 8.19 -4.57
C ALA A 14 13.28 6.69 -4.82
N GLU A 15 12.84 5.82 -3.90
CA GLU A 15 12.84 4.36 -4.11
C GLU A 15 11.77 3.93 -5.13
N MET A 16 10.62 4.61 -5.14
CA MET A 16 9.52 4.28 -6.05
C MET A 16 9.80 4.69 -7.50
N GLY A 17 10.51 5.80 -7.72
CA GLY A 17 10.79 6.34 -9.06
C GLY A 17 11.39 5.32 -10.05
N PRO A 18 12.51 4.66 -9.71
CA PRO A 18 13.11 3.64 -10.56
C PRO A 18 12.18 2.45 -10.85
N LEU A 19 11.39 2.00 -9.86
CA LEU A 19 10.41 0.92 -10.04
C LEU A 19 9.32 1.32 -11.02
N ALA A 20 8.82 2.55 -10.90
CA ALA A 20 7.79 3.10 -11.78
C ALA A 20 8.28 3.18 -13.23
N VAL A 21 9.47 3.75 -13.45
CA VAL A 21 10.09 3.86 -14.78
C VAL A 21 10.40 2.48 -15.38
N ALA A 22 10.91 1.54 -14.58
CA ALA A 22 11.18 0.19 -15.06
C ALA A 22 9.89 -0.53 -15.51
N HIS A 23 8.78 -0.32 -14.80
CA HIS A 23 7.49 -0.93 -15.13
C HIS A 23 6.87 -0.38 -16.42
N ALA A 24 6.97 0.92 -16.68
CA ALA A 24 6.44 1.54 -17.89
C ALA A 24 7.32 2.71 -18.40
N PRO A 25 8.43 2.42 -19.11
CA PRO A 25 9.46 3.43 -19.44
C PRO A 25 8.97 4.63 -20.24
N ASP A 26 7.94 4.45 -21.07
CA ASP A 26 7.39 5.49 -21.95
C ASP A 26 6.21 6.27 -21.33
N ALA A 27 5.87 5.99 -20.06
CA ALA A 27 4.80 6.68 -19.37
C ALA A 27 5.29 7.92 -18.60
N GLU A 28 4.40 8.90 -18.44
CA GLU A 28 4.55 9.95 -17.44
C GLU A 28 4.15 9.36 -16.07
N HIS A 29 5.02 9.47 -15.08
CA HIS A 29 4.76 8.98 -13.72
C HIS A 29 4.55 10.13 -12.74
N VAL A 30 3.46 10.08 -11.97
CA VAL A 30 3.25 10.95 -10.82
C VAL A 30 3.15 10.09 -9.56
N ILE A 31 4.02 10.34 -8.59
CA ILE A 31 4.18 9.49 -7.40
C ILE A 31 3.90 10.33 -6.16
N PHE A 32 3.00 9.84 -5.31
CA PHE A 32 2.62 10.49 -4.06
C PHE A 32 2.95 9.60 -2.85
N PRO A 33 3.28 10.19 -1.69
CA PRO A 33 3.36 9.46 -0.44
C PRO A 33 1.94 8.99 -0.04
N PRO A 34 1.81 7.91 0.76
CA PRO A 34 0.52 7.42 1.21
C PRO A 34 -0.09 8.29 2.32
N VAL A 35 -0.61 9.45 1.90
CA VAL A 35 -1.26 10.42 2.77
C VAL A 35 -2.73 10.57 2.42
N VAL A 36 -3.54 11.04 3.38
CA VAL A 36 -4.95 11.39 3.13
C VAL A 36 -5.01 12.42 2.00
N GLY A 37 -5.90 12.21 1.03
CA GLY A 37 -6.02 13.08 -0.14
C GLY A 37 -5.15 12.67 -1.34
N ALA A 38 -4.22 11.71 -1.18
CA ALA A 38 -3.34 11.30 -2.28
C ALA A 38 -4.10 10.65 -3.44
N ALA A 39 -5.18 9.90 -3.16
CA ALA A 39 -6.00 9.25 -4.19
C ALA A 39 -6.71 10.27 -5.09
N GLU A 40 -7.22 11.35 -4.50
CA GLU A 40 -7.90 12.43 -5.20
C GLU A 40 -6.97 13.18 -6.17
N ASN A 41 -5.67 13.27 -5.85
CA ASN A 41 -4.66 13.84 -6.74
C ASN A 41 -4.37 12.99 -7.99
N LEU A 42 -4.84 11.74 -8.03
CA LEU A 42 -4.68 10.86 -9.19
C LEU A 42 -5.84 10.92 -10.18
N VAL A 43 -6.89 11.71 -9.88
CA VAL A 43 -7.99 11.95 -10.82
C VAL A 43 -7.43 12.56 -12.11
N GLY A 44 -7.76 11.95 -13.24
CA GLY A 44 -7.28 12.35 -14.56
C GLY A 44 -6.01 11.63 -15.04
N CYS A 45 -5.44 10.72 -14.26
CA CYS A 45 -4.46 9.75 -14.78
C CYS A 45 -5.13 8.70 -15.69
N ASP A 46 -4.36 8.07 -16.57
CA ASP A 46 -4.85 6.99 -17.44
C ASP A 46 -4.94 5.65 -16.69
N ALA A 47 -4.05 5.45 -15.71
CA ALA A 47 -4.04 4.31 -14.81
C ALA A 47 -3.46 4.70 -13.44
N ILE A 48 -3.74 3.90 -12.42
CA ILE A 48 -3.25 4.11 -11.06
C ILE A 48 -2.68 2.83 -10.45
N ILE A 49 -1.66 2.98 -9.61
CA ILE A 49 -1.02 1.87 -8.89
C ILE A 49 -0.92 2.25 -7.42
N GLY A 50 -1.45 1.40 -6.56
CA GLY A 50 -1.33 1.54 -5.11
C GLY A 50 -0.59 0.37 -4.52
N TRP A 51 0.29 0.62 -3.56
CA TRP A 51 0.99 -0.41 -2.81
C TRP A 51 0.70 -0.31 -1.31
N SER A 52 0.26 -1.41 -0.70
CA SER A 52 0.06 -1.52 0.75
C SER A 52 -0.88 -0.41 1.26
N LEU A 53 -0.40 0.49 2.13
CA LEU A 53 -1.19 1.65 2.58
C LEU A 53 -1.72 2.50 1.40
N GLY A 54 -0.95 2.65 0.32
CA GLY A 54 -1.40 3.33 -0.88
C GLY A 54 -2.58 2.62 -1.56
N ALA A 55 -2.56 1.28 -1.63
CA ALA A 55 -3.66 0.49 -2.17
C ALA A 55 -4.92 0.60 -1.29
N HIS A 56 -4.74 0.59 0.04
CA HIS A 56 -5.82 0.83 0.99
C HIS A 56 -6.48 2.20 0.77
N LEU A 57 -5.68 3.26 0.59
CA LEU A 57 -6.19 4.62 0.34
C LEU A 57 -6.97 4.73 -0.98
N LEU A 58 -6.57 4.00 -2.03
CA LEU A 58 -7.32 3.94 -3.28
C LEU A 58 -8.68 3.25 -3.10
N LEU A 59 -8.72 2.15 -2.35
CA LEU A 59 -9.96 1.43 -2.04
C LEU A 59 -10.90 2.30 -1.18
N GLU A 60 -10.36 2.97 -0.17
CA GLU A 60 -11.08 3.96 0.65
C GLU A 60 -11.71 5.06 -0.22
N ALA A 61 -10.93 5.66 -1.12
CA ALA A 61 -11.40 6.71 -2.01
C ALA A 61 -12.50 6.20 -2.97
N ALA A 62 -12.32 5.02 -3.55
CA ALA A 62 -13.34 4.37 -4.37
C ALA A 62 -14.63 4.10 -3.59
N ALA A 63 -14.52 3.61 -2.34
CA ALA A 63 -15.65 3.37 -1.45
C ALA A 63 -16.40 4.66 -1.05
N ARG A 64 -15.71 5.81 -1.05
CA ARG A 64 -16.30 7.16 -0.90
C ARG A 64 -16.89 7.73 -2.19
N GLY A 65 -16.72 7.06 -3.32
CA GLY A 65 -17.25 7.48 -4.63
C GLY A 65 -16.33 8.39 -5.44
N VAL A 66 -15.05 8.49 -5.10
CA VAL A 66 -14.06 9.23 -5.91
C VAL A 66 -13.95 8.59 -7.30
N GLN A 67 -14.03 9.42 -8.33
CA GLN A 67 -13.96 8.99 -9.73
C GLN A 67 -12.51 8.73 -10.15
N LEU A 68 -11.96 7.60 -9.69
CA LEU A 68 -10.61 7.14 -10.03
C LEU A 68 -10.55 6.52 -11.43
N PRO A 69 -9.36 6.41 -12.04
CA PRO A 69 -9.19 5.77 -13.34
C PRO A 69 -9.73 4.33 -13.37
N THR A 70 -10.20 3.92 -14.54
CA THR A 70 -10.79 2.58 -14.76
C THR A 70 -9.74 1.47 -14.72
N LYS A 71 -8.47 1.80 -14.95
CA LYS A 71 -7.34 0.89 -14.81
C LYS A 71 -6.64 1.13 -13.48
N ALA A 72 -6.67 0.13 -12.60
CA ALA A 72 -5.94 0.19 -11.34
C ALA A 72 -5.23 -1.13 -11.05
N LEU A 73 -4.01 -1.03 -10.53
CA LEU A 73 -3.27 -2.16 -9.96
C LEU A 73 -3.07 -1.95 -8.47
N LEU A 74 -3.63 -2.84 -7.66
CA LEU A 74 -3.52 -2.81 -6.21
C LEU A 74 -2.57 -3.92 -5.75
N VAL A 75 -1.42 -3.54 -5.20
CA VAL A 75 -0.41 -4.47 -4.69
C VAL A 75 -0.46 -4.49 -3.17
N ALA A 76 -0.53 -5.70 -2.60
CA ALA A 76 -0.73 -5.94 -1.18
C ALA A 76 -1.90 -5.10 -0.58
N PRO A 77 -3.10 -5.09 -1.18
CA PRO A 77 -4.22 -4.34 -0.64
C PRO A 77 -4.75 -4.98 0.64
N PHE A 78 -5.39 -4.17 1.48
CA PHE A 78 -6.12 -4.64 2.65
C PHE A 78 -7.30 -3.71 2.95
N THR A 79 -8.37 -4.28 3.49
CA THR A 79 -9.46 -3.48 4.07
C THR A 79 -9.09 -3.01 5.48
N SER A 80 -8.53 -3.90 6.31
CA SER A 80 -8.00 -3.56 7.64
C SER A 80 -6.61 -4.14 7.84
N PHE A 81 -5.65 -3.35 8.32
CA PHE A 81 -4.27 -3.81 8.50
C PHE A 81 -4.02 -4.58 9.79
N CYS A 82 -4.77 -4.29 10.86
CA CYS A 82 -4.60 -4.99 12.12
C CYS A 82 -5.30 -6.36 12.09
N SER A 83 -4.66 -7.38 12.67
CA SER A 83 -5.14 -8.76 12.72
C SER A 83 -6.54 -8.91 13.35
N GLU A 84 -6.86 -8.00 14.26
CA GLU A 84 -8.09 -7.89 15.02
C GLU A 84 -9.28 -7.40 14.15
N HIS A 85 -9.02 -6.76 13.01
CA HIS A 85 -10.00 -5.89 12.33
C HIS A 85 -10.55 -6.41 10.99
N GLY A 86 -10.29 -7.67 10.62
CA GLY A 86 -10.82 -8.22 9.36
C GLY A 86 -9.95 -9.25 8.65
N LYS A 87 -9.08 -9.93 9.39
CA LYS A 87 -8.21 -11.03 8.92
C LYS A 87 -7.23 -10.70 7.81
N CYS A 88 -7.25 -9.51 7.19
CA CYS A 88 -6.29 -9.14 6.13
C CYS A 88 -4.87 -8.98 6.67
N GLY A 89 -4.71 -8.53 7.91
CA GLY A 89 -3.41 -8.29 8.53
C GLY A 89 -2.89 -9.40 9.43
N ARG A 90 -1.58 -9.43 9.61
CA ARG A 90 -0.87 -10.24 10.63
C ARG A 90 -0.35 -9.41 11.79
N VAL A 91 -0.31 -8.09 11.65
CA VAL A 91 0.21 -7.17 12.67
C VAL A 91 -0.90 -6.83 13.66
N SER A 92 -0.61 -6.84 14.95
CA SER A 92 -1.58 -6.44 15.99
C SER A 92 -1.68 -4.92 16.10
N GLU A 93 -2.83 -4.42 16.53
CA GLU A 93 -3.03 -2.98 16.80
C GLU A 93 -2.03 -2.47 17.86
N THR A 94 -1.73 -3.30 18.86
CA THR A 94 -0.73 -2.97 19.88
C THR A 94 0.66 -2.74 19.29
N GLN A 95 1.08 -3.55 18.30
CA GLN A 95 2.34 -3.35 17.60
C GLN A 95 2.36 -2.04 16.81
N VAL A 96 1.26 -1.69 16.13
CA VAL A 96 1.14 -0.42 15.39
C VAL A 96 1.23 0.78 16.34
N ARG A 97 0.48 0.75 17.45
CA ARG A 97 0.52 1.83 18.46
C ARG A 97 1.87 1.94 19.15
N TRP A 98 2.56 0.83 19.37
CA TRP A 98 3.93 0.85 19.88
C TRP A 98 4.91 1.44 18.87
N LEU A 99 4.82 1.04 17.61
CA LEU A 99 5.63 1.60 16.52
C LEU A 99 5.43 3.12 16.41
N LYS A 100 4.21 3.62 16.56
CA LYS A 100 3.92 5.07 16.57
C LYS A 100 4.69 5.81 17.67
N ARG A 101 4.60 5.32 18.91
CA ARG A 101 5.33 5.91 20.05
C ARG A 101 6.85 5.81 19.91
N TRP A 102 7.34 4.78 19.22
CA TRP A 102 8.77 4.65 18.94
C TRP A 102 9.22 5.63 17.85
N LEU A 103 8.43 5.76 16.79
CA LEU A 103 8.69 6.67 15.68
C LEU A 103 8.83 8.13 16.16
N GLU A 104 8.04 8.57 17.15
CA GLU A 104 8.15 9.90 17.76
C GLU A 104 9.51 10.16 18.44
N LYS A 105 10.19 9.12 18.91
CA LYS A 105 11.44 9.21 19.67
C LYS A 105 12.67 8.93 18.81
N GLU A 106 12.60 7.87 18.01
CA GLU A 106 13.72 7.33 17.24
C GLU A 106 13.24 6.91 15.83
N PRO A 107 12.91 7.89 14.97
CA PRO A 107 12.19 7.64 13.73
C PRO A 107 12.90 6.67 12.78
N LEU A 108 14.21 6.83 12.59
CA LEU A 108 14.99 5.99 11.68
C LEU A 108 15.09 4.54 12.18
N ALA A 109 15.23 4.33 13.49
CA ALA A 109 15.30 3.00 14.08
C ALA A 109 13.94 2.28 13.97
N ALA A 110 12.85 3.00 14.25
CA ALA A 110 11.49 2.50 14.11
C ALA A 110 11.18 2.09 12.66
N LEU A 111 11.59 2.90 11.68
CA LEU A 111 11.43 2.59 10.26
C LEU A 111 12.26 1.38 9.83
N ALA A 112 13.53 1.28 10.25
CA ALA A 112 14.38 0.14 9.93
C ALA A 112 13.79 -1.17 10.46
N ASP A 113 13.29 -1.16 11.69
CA ASP A 113 12.64 -2.30 12.32
C ASP A 113 11.33 -2.69 11.61
N PHE A 114 10.49 -1.72 11.23
CA PHE A 114 9.30 -2.00 10.42
C PHE A 114 9.66 -2.66 9.09
N ARG A 115 10.65 -2.12 8.36
CA ARG A 115 11.08 -2.67 7.05
C ARG A 115 11.58 -4.10 7.18
N SER A 116 12.36 -4.38 8.22
CA SER A 116 12.82 -5.74 8.52
C SER A 116 11.66 -6.71 8.74
N ARG A 117 10.67 -6.33 9.56
CA ARG A 117 9.45 -7.15 9.78
C ARG A 117 8.61 -7.34 8.52
N ALA A 118 8.62 -6.35 7.63
CA ALA A 118 7.92 -6.39 6.35
C ALA A 118 8.64 -7.24 5.28
N GLY A 119 9.87 -7.71 5.56
CA GLY A 119 10.70 -8.39 4.57
C GLY A 119 11.21 -7.45 3.47
N LEU A 120 11.26 -6.14 3.75
CA LEU A 120 11.74 -5.14 2.81
C LEU A 120 13.24 -4.93 2.96
N THR A 121 13.89 -4.54 1.87
CA THR A 121 15.30 -4.12 1.90
C THR A 121 15.49 -2.94 2.87
N PRO A 122 16.65 -2.80 3.53
CA PRO A 122 16.94 -1.61 4.32
C PRO A 122 16.81 -0.33 3.47
N ALA A 123 16.41 0.77 4.10
CA ALA A 123 16.33 2.06 3.41
C ALA A 123 17.72 2.47 2.92
N ALA A 124 17.81 2.96 1.68
CA ALA A 124 19.07 3.41 1.08
C ALA A 124 19.56 4.74 1.67
N SER A 125 18.65 5.53 2.27
CA SER A 125 18.93 6.83 2.87
C SER A 125 18.85 6.78 4.39
N ALA A 126 19.64 7.64 5.05
CA ALA A 126 19.56 7.90 6.48
C ALA A 126 18.56 9.03 6.82
N GLU A 127 17.79 9.52 5.83
CA GLU A 127 16.75 10.52 6.00
C GLU A 127 15.35 9.87 6.05
N LEU A 128 14.38 10.61 6.59
CA LEU A 128 12.99 10.19 6.56
C LEU A 128 12.48 10.14 5.10
N PRO A 129 11.65 9.14 4.74
CA PRO A 129 11.12 9.01 3.38
C PRO A 129 10.17 10.15 2.98
N TYR A 130 9.54 10.76 3.98
CA TYR A 130 8.67 11.94 3.91
C TYR A 130 8.42 12.45 5.34
N GLU A 131 7.74 13.58 5.48
CA GLU A 131 7.51 14.27 6.77
C GLU A 131 7.02 13.34 7.89
N LEU A 132 7.55 13.55 9.10
CA LEU A 132 7.23 12.74 10.28
C LEU A 132 5.73 12.73 10.59
N GLU A 133 5.05 13.87 10.42
CA GLU A 133 3.60 14.00 10.64
C GLU A 133 2.80 13.05 9.74
N HIS A 134 3.22 12.90 8.48
CA HIS A 134 2.59 11.98 7.54
C HIS A 134 2.88 10.52 7.89
N LEU A 135 4.07 10.20 8.41
CA LEU A 135 4.37 8.86 8.91
C LEU A 135 3.48 8.52 10.12
N LEU A 136 3.33 9.44 11.07
CA LEU A 136 2.48 9.25 12.24
C LEU A 136 1.00 9.08 11.83
N ALA A 137 0.51 9.90 10.92
CA ALA A 137 -0.84 9.80 10.39
C ALA A 137 -1.09 8.47 9.67
N GLY A 138 -0.09 7.96 8.93
CA GLY A 138 -0.17 6.65 8.30
C GLY A 138 -0.33 5.51 9.32
N LEU A 139 0.36 5.58 10.46
CA LEU A 139 0.19 4.60 11.54
C LEU A 139 -1.17 4.69 12.22
N ASP A 140 -1.76 5.89 12.30
CA ASP A 140 -3.15 6.04 12.76
C ASP A 140 -4.10 5.31 11.81
N ILE A 141 -3.96 5.50 10.50
CA ILE A 141 -4.79 4.79 9.50
C ILE A 141 -4.63 3.28 9.62
N LEU A 142 -3.39 2.78 9.76
CA LEU A 142 -3.13 1.33 9.89
C LEU A 142 -3.73 0.74 11.18
N ALA A 143 -3.90 1.53 12.24
CA ALA A 143 -4.48 1.08 13.49
C ALA A 143 -6.02 1.00 13.45
N GLU A 144 -6.66 1.76 12.56
CA GLU A 144 -8.12 1.81 12.49
C GLU A 144 -8.72 0.59 11.76
N PRO A 145 -9.94 0.16 12.14
CA PRO A 145 -10.70 -0.82 11.37
C PRO A 145 -11.25 -0.19 10.08
N ALA A 146 -11.45 -1.02 9.05
CA ALA A 146 -12.14 -0.61 7.82
C ALA A 146 -13.52 0.00 8.10
N GLY A 147 -13.84 1.10 7.42
CA GLY A 147 -15.20 1.63 7.37
C GLY A 147 -16.16 0.68 6.66
N ILE A 148 -17.46 0.76 6.99
CA ILE A 148 -18.51 -0.09 6.41
C ILE A 148 -18.54 -0.02 4.88
N SER A 149 -18.31 1.17 4.31
CA SER A 149 -18.27 1.36 2.86
C SER A 149 -17.15 0.56 2.19
N LEU A 150 -15.95 0.56 2.80
CA LEU A 150 -14.80 -0.21 2.30
C LEU A 150 -15.05 -1.71 2.40
N VAL A 151 -15.59 -2.18 3.53
CA VAL A 151 -15.98 -3.59 3.71
C VAL A 151 -17.02 -4.01 2.66
N THR A 152 -17.97 -3.13 2.36
CA THR A 152 -19.01 -3.38 1.35
C THR A 152 -18.42 -3.46 -0.05
N LEU A 153 -17.56 -2.50 -0.43
CA LEU A 153 -16.84 -2.50 -1.71
C LEU A 153 -16.05 -3.80 -1.87
N GLY A 154 -15.23 -4.16 -0.88
CA GLY A 154 -14.41 -5.37 -0.91
C GLY A 154 -15.24 -6.64 -1.14
N ARG A 155 -16.43 -6.75 -0.53
CA ARG A 155 -17.33 -7.91 -0.70
C ARG A 155 -18.11 -7.93 -2.01
N GLN A 156 -18.42 -6.76 -2.57
CA GLN A 156 -19.12 -6.66 -3.86
C GLN A 156 -18.18 -6.93 -5.05
N GLY A 157 -16.88 -6.78 -4.83
CA GLY A 157 -15.86 -6.94 -5.85
C GLY A 157 -15.32 -5.61 -6.33
N LEU A 158 -14.11 -5.66 -6.87
CA LEU A 158 -13.41 -4.49 -7.37
C LEU A 158 -14.13 -3.89 -8.59
N PRO A 159 -13.99 -2.57 -8.82
CA PRO A 159 -14.46 -1.93 -10.04
C PRO A 159 -13.91 -2.62 -11.30
N HIS A 160 -14.67 -2.58 -12.39
CA HIS A 160 -14.22 -3.17 -13.65
C HIS A 160 -12.90 -2.53 -14.12
N GLY A 161 -11.91 -3.37 -14.43
CA GLY A 161 -10.57 -2.94 -14.86
C GLY A 161 -9.57 -2.73 -13.71
N TRP A 162 -10.00 -2.97 -12.47
CA TRP A 162 -9.12 -3.01 -11.31
C TRP A 162 -8.63 -4.42 -11.06
N GLU A 163 -7.33 -4.55 -10.78
CA GLU A 163 -6.65 -5.78 -10.46
C GLU A 163 -6.02 -5.66 -9.07
N ALA A 164 -6.01 -6.75 -8.30
CA ALA A 164 -5.49 -6.77 -6.94
C ALA A 164 -4.69 -8.05 -6.68
N TYR A 165 -3.50 -7.88 -6.11
CA TYR A 165 -2.57 -8.97 -5.84
C TYR A 165 -2.01 -8.90 -4.43
N VAL A 166 -1.89 -10.05 -3.78
CA VAL A 166 -1.22 -10.22 -2.49
C VAL A 166 -0.22 -11.36 -2.61
N GLY A 167 0.96 -11.21 -2.01
CA GLY A 167 2.00 -12.23 -2.06
C GLY A 167 1.69 -13.39 -1.11
N ALA A 168 1.87 -14.63 -1.56
CA ALA A 168 1.65 -15.81 -0.72
C ALA A 168 2.54 -15.83 0.54
N ASP A 169 3.73 -15.22 0.46
CA ASP A 169 4.72 -15.17 1.52
C ASP A 169 4.74 -13.85 2.32
N ASP A 170 3.75 -12.98 2.11
CA ASP A 170 3.63 -11.67 2.74
C ASP A 170 3.71 -11.77 4.29
N LYS A 171 4.63 -11.00 4.87
CA LYS A 171 4.91 -11.00 6.32
C LYS A 171 4.00 -10.08 7.11
N LEU A 172 3.39 -9.08 6.46
CA LEU A 172 2.48 -8.12 7.08
C LEU A 172 1.03 -8.51 6.89
N LEU A 173 0.69 -9.04 5.73
CA LEU A 173 -0.67 -9.41 5.35
C LEU A 173 -0.88 -10.91 5.39
N ASN A 174 -2.12 -11.30 5.63
CA ASN A 174 -2.61 -12.67 5.58
C ASN A 174 -3.31 -12.87 4.22
N PRO A 175 -2.66 -13.55 3.25
CA PRO A 175 -3.13 -13.61 1.86
C PRO A 175 -4.53 -14.23 1.71
N GLU A 176 -4.84 -15.25 2.50
CA GLU A 176 -6.18 -15.86 2.56
C GLU A 176 -7.22 -14.87 3.10
N GLY A 177 -6.83 -14.05 4.08
CA GLY A 177 -7.69 -13.01 4.63
C GLY A 177 -7.96 -11.90 3.61
N VAL A 178 -6.94 -11.47 2.87
CA VAL A 178 -7.07 -10.46 1.82
C VAL A 178 -7.98 -10.95 0.70
N THR A 179 -7.74 -12.16 0.18
CA THR A 179 -8.56 -12.75 -0.91
C THR A 179 -10.00 -13.05 -0.48
N GLN A 180 -10.26 -13.28 0.81
CA GLN A 180 -11.62 -13.37 1.36
C GLN A 180 -12.31 -12.01 1.51
N ALA A 181 -11.54 -10.97 1.88
CA ALA A 181 -12.09 -9.64 2.15
C ALA A 181 -12.31 -8.80 0.88
N ILE A 182 -11.52 -9.06 -0.16
CA ILE A 182 -11.52 -8.32 -1.42
C ILE A 182 -11.79 -9.31 -2.56
N VAL A 183 -13.05 -9.39 -2.98
CA VAL A 183 -13.47 -10.26 -4.08
C VAL A 183 -12.78 -9.83 -5.36
N GLY A 184 -12.07 -10.78 -5.99
CA GLY A 184 -11.26 -10.54 -7.18
C GLY A 184 -9.77 -10.33 -6.91
N ALA A 185 -9.36 -10.19 -5.64
CA ALA A 185 -7.94 -10.22 -5.30
C ALA A 185 -7.36 -11.63 -5.52
N GLN A 186 -6.12 -11.68 -6.01
CA GLN A 186 -5.41 -12.90 -6.36
C GLN A 186 -4.14 -13.04 -5.52
N MET A 187 -3.78 -14.29 -5.21
CA MET A 187 -2.53 -14.60 -4.55
C MET A 187 -1.45 -14.83 -5.60
N VAL A 188 -0.24 -14.33 -5.35
CA VAL A 188 0.94 -14.55 -6.18
C VAL A 188 1.93 -15.42 -5.41
N ASP A 189 2.22 -16.60 -5.95
CA ASP A 189 3.18 -17.53 -5.36
C ASP A 189 4.59 -16.90 -5.33
N GLU A 190 5.37 -17.23 -4.31
CA GLU A 190 6.77 -16.78 -4.11
C GLU A 190 6.95 -15.25 -3.93
N ALA A 191 5.88 -14.46 -3.98
CA ALA A 191 5.91 -13.02 -3.73
C ALA A 191 5.72 -12.71 -2.23
N GLY A 192 6.48 -11.74 -1.73
CA GLY A 192 6.34 -11.18 -0.38
C GLY A 192 5.50 -9.91 -0.36
N HIS A 193 5.88 -8.97 0.51
CA HIS A 193 5.22 -7.66 0.59
C HIS A 193 5.82 -6.63 -0.40
N ALA A 194 6.99 -6.91 -0.96
CA ALA A 194 7.75 -5.92 -1.72
C ALA A 194 7.11 -5.68 -3.09
N LEU A 195 6.94 -4.41 -3.46
CA LEU A 195 6.33 -4.05 -4.75
C LEU A 195 7.05 -4.68 -5.95
N ILE A 196 8.38 -4.80 -5.89
CA ILE A 196 9.18 -5.35 -6.98
C ILE A 196 8.83 -6.80 -7.32
N ASP A 197 8.33 -7.57 -6.34
CA ASP A 197 7.92 -8.96 -6.55
C ASP A 197 6.74 -9.07 -7.54
N PHE A 198 5.99 -7.98 -7.74
CA PHE A 198 4.80 -7.93 -8.58
C PHE A 198 5.00 -7.22 -9.92
N LEU A 199 6.02 -6.36 -10.03
CA LEU A 199 6.20 -5.51 -11.23
C LEU A 199 7.01 -6.17 -12.36
N GLY A 200 7.41 -7.43 -12.20
CA GLY A 200 8.38 -8.08 -13.08
C GLY A 200 9.79 -7.55 -12.84
N SER A 201 10.80 -8.41 -12.88
CA SER A 201 12.19 -7.95 -12.69
C SER A 201 12.55 -6.89 -13.75
N PRO A 202 13.22 -5.78 -13.38
CA PRO A 202 13.84 -4.91 -14.37
C PRO A 202 14.80 -5.80 -15.18
N ALA A 203 14.63 -5.80 -16.50
CA ALA A 203 15.58 -6.49 -17.37
C ALA A 203 16.99 -5.97 -17.05
N ALA A 204 17.87 -6.89 -16.64
CA ALA A 204 19.27 -6.61 -16.33
C ALA A 204 20.05 -6.14 -17.56
#